data_AF-A0A947PH03-F1
#
_entry.id   AF-A0A947PH03-F1
#
_cell.length_a   1.000
_cell.length_b   1.000
_cell.length_c   1.000
_cell.angle_alpha   90.00
_cell.angle_beta   90.00
_cell.angle_gamma   90.00
#
_symmetry.space_group_name_H-M   'P 1'
#
loop_
_entity.id
_entity.type
_entity.pdbx_description
1 polymer ?
#
loop_
_entity_poly.entity_id
_entity_poly.type
_entity_poly.pdbx_seq_one_letter_code
_entity_poly.pdbx_strand_id
1 'polypeptide(L)'
;MSENLTDAQIIERLEAGLQRMPKLRREIFLAIRLDGLSYAEIAERTGLSVEQVERHFAESMSALCDAIDGRNSAPRWKRILRRVAERRRR
;
A
#
# COMPACT_ATOMS: atom_id res chain seq x y z
N MET A 1 -15.12 19.89 -8.02
CA MET A 1 -15.20 20.19 -6.58
C MET A 1 -14.55 19.04 -5.84
N SER A 2 -13.36 19.22 -5.28
CA SER A 2 -12.82 18.28 -4.30
C SER A 2 -13.66 18.44 -3.04
N GLU A 3 -14.32 17.37 -2.64
CA GLU A 3 -15.04 17.30 -1.36
C GLU A 3 -14.02 17.58 -0.25
N ASN A 4 -14.19 18.64 0.54
CA ASN A 4 -13.33 18.90 1.69
C ASN A 4 -13.72 17.92 2.79
N LEU A 5 -13.04 16.77 2.82
CA LEU A 5 -13.24 15.77 3.86
C LEU A 5 -12.68 16.28 5.18
N THR A 6 -13.44 16.08 6.25
CA THR A 6 -12.94 16.25 7.62
C THR A 6 -11.98 15.12 7.97
N ASP A 7 -11.11 15.35 8.96
CA ASP A 7 -10.18 14.33 9.46
C ASP A 7 -10.92 13.05 9.91
N ALA A 8 -12.09 13.18 10.54
CA ALA A 8 -12.93 12.05 10.93
C ALA A 8 -13.42 11.24 9.72
N GLN A 9 -13.85 11.91 8.64
CA GLN A 9 -14.27 11.23 7.41
C GLN A 9 -13.10 10.57 6.68
N ILE A 10 -11.90 11.16 6.75
CA ILE A 10 -10.68 10.55 6.20
C ILE A 10 -10.35 9.26 6.96
N ILE A 11 -10.39 9.30 8.30
CA ILE A 11 -10.15 8.13 9.15
C ILE A 11 -11.17 7.03 8.83
N GLU A 12 -12.46 7.36 8.78
CA GLU A 12 -13.52 6.39 8.48
C GLU A 12 -13.32 5.73 7.11
N ARG A 13 -12.96 6.50 6.08
CA ARG A 13 -12.66 5.97 4.74
C ARG A 13 -11.42 5.07 4.74
N LEU A 14 -10.38 5.45 5.47
CA LEU A 14 -9.17 4.64 5.61
C LEU A 14 -9.43 3.32 6.35
N GLU A 15 -10.18 3.35 7.45
CA GLU A 15 -10.58 2.17 8.21
C GLU A 15 -11.40 1.21 7.34
N ALA A 16 -12.41 1.73 6.64
CA ALA A 16 -13.20 0.94 5.70
C ALA A 16 -12.32 0.35 4.56
N GLY A 17 -11.37 1.14 4.05
CA GLY A 17 -10.39 0.70 3.06
C GLY A 17 -9.55 -0.48 3.57
N LEU A 18 -9.00 -0.36 4.79
CA LEU A 18 -8.23 -1.42 5.45
C LEU A 18 -9.07 -2.67 5.68
N GLN A 19 -10.31 -2.54 6.16
CA GLN A 19 -11.21 -3.67 6.42
C GLN A 19 -11.56 -4.46 5.16
N ARG A 20 -11.66 -3.80 4.01
CA ARG A 20 -11.90 -4.46 2.71
C ARG A 20 -10.68 -5.17 2.13
N MET A 21 -9.48 -4.88 2.63
CA MET A 21 -8.27 -5.55 2.15
C MET A 21 -8.22 -7.02 2.58
N PRO A 22 -7.63 -7.91 1.76
CA PRO A 22 -7.19 -9.23 2.19
C PRO A 22 -6.27 -9.12 3.42
N LYS A 23 -6.44 -10.06 4.37
CA LYS A 23 -5.74 -10.08 5.65
C LYS A 23 -4.22 -9.86 5.52
N LEU A 24 -3.56 -10.64 4.68
CA LEU A 24 -2.11 -10.54 4.45
C LEU A 24 -1.66 -9.14 3.99
N ARG A 25 -2.42 -8.53 3.08
CA ARG A 25 -2.09 -7.19 2.56
C ARG A 25 -2.22 -6.13 3.65
N ARG A 26 -3.27 -6.24 4.47
CA ARG A 26 -3.47 -5.36 5.64
C ARG A 26 -2.34 -5.52 6.65
N GLU A 27 -1.97 -6.76 6.97
CA GLU A 27 -0.87 -7.06 7.91
C GLU A 27 0.46 -6.48 7.44
N ILE A 28 0.79 -6.63 6.15
CA ILE A 28 2.01 -6.04 5.58
C ILE A 28 2.00 -4.51 5.69
N PHE A 29 0.87 -3.86 5.38
CA PHE A 29 0.77 -2.40 5.50
C PHE A 29 0.96 -1.93 6.95
N LEU A 30 0.31 -2.59 7.91
CA LEU A 30 0.39 -2.24 9.32
C LEU A 30 1.80 -2.52 9.88
N ALA A 31 2.41 -3.62 9.50
CA ALA A 31 3.80 -3.94 9.85
C ALA A 31 4.78 -2.83 9.44
N ILE A 32 4.60 -2.25 8.24
CA ILE A 32 5.46 -1.17 7.77
C ILE A 32 5.14 0.15 8.47
N ARG A 33 3.85 0.49 8.63
CA ARG A 33 3.42 1.84 9.02
C ARG A 33 3.22 2.04 10.51
N LEU A 34 2.86 1.00 11.24
CA LEU A 34 2.67 1.02 12.69
C LEU A 34 3.85 0.39 13.40
N ASP A 35 4.32 -0.77 12.93
CA ASP A 35 5.39 -1.51 13.61
C ASP A 35 6.79 -1.12 13.14
N GLY A 36 6.91 -0.34 12.06
CA GLY A 36 8.18 0.15 11.53
C GLY A 36 9.09 -0.93 10.92
N LEU A 37 8.53 -2.09 10.56
CA LEU A 37 9.29 -3.19 9.99
C LEU A 37 9.73 -2.90 8.55
N SER A 38 10.95 -3.32 8.22
CA SER A 38 11.48 -3.30 6.86
C SER A 38 10.85 -4.41 5.99
N TYR A 39 10.95 -4.27 4.68
CA TYR A 39 10.44 -5.28 3.74
C TYR A 39 11.17 -6.62 3.89
N ALA A 40 12.45 -6.60 4.27
CA ALA A 40 13.25 -7.80 4.50
C ALA A 40 12.76 -8.57 5.75
N GLU A 41 12.54 -7.87 6.86
CA GLU A 41 12.01 -8.50 8.09
C GLU A 41 10.61 -9.09 7.88
N ILE A 42 9.77 -8.42 7.08
CA ILE A 42 8.44 -8.92 6.74
C ILE A 42 8.55 -10.15 5.81
N ALA A 43 9.43 -10.11 4.83
CA ALA A 43 9.70 -11.24 3.93
C ALA A 43 10.13 -12.49 4.74
N GLU A 44 11.05 -12.33 5.68
CA GLU A 44 11.49 -13.39 6.58
C GLU A 44 10.35 -13.95 7.43
N ARG A 45 9.51 -13.09 8.02
CA ARG A 45 8.39 -13.50 8.88
C ARG A 45 7.25 -14.17 8.13
N THR A 46 7.02 -13.78 6.87
CA THR A 46 5.87 -14.26 6.08
C THR A 46 6.24 -15.39 5.13
N GLY A 47 7.54 -15.65 4.90
CA GLY A 47 8.02 -16.57 3.86
C GLY A 47 7.85 -16.04 2.44
N LEU A 48 7.50 -14.77 2.28
CA LEU A 48 7.39 -14.11 0.98
C LEU A 48 8.75 -13.60 0.52
N SER A 49 8.91 -13.37 -0.79
CA SER A 49 10.02 -12.58 -1.29
C SER A 49 9.84 -11.09 -0.97
N VAL A 50 10.94 -10.35 -0.85
CA VAL A 50 10.91 -8.89 -0.67
C VAL A 50 10.09 -8.21 -1.77
N GLU A 51 10.18 -8.69 -3.01
CA GLU A 51 9.39 -8.17 -4.13
C GLU A 51 7.87 -8.42 -3.96
N GLN A 52 7.48 -9.57 -3.41
CA GLN A 52 6.08 -9.84 -3.10
C GLN A 52 5.57 -8.92 -1.99
N VAL A 53 6.38 -8.66 -0.96
CA VAL A 53 6.07 -7.70 0.11
C VAL A 53 5.91 -6.29 -0.45
N GLU A 54 6.84 -5.83 -1.30
CA GLU A 54 6.75 -4.55 -2.00
C GLU A 54 5.45 -4.42 -2.79
N ARG A 55 5.10 -5.47 -3.57
CA ARG A 55 3.86 -5.48 -4.34
C ARG A 55 2.63 -5.37 -3.45
N HIS A 56 2.57 -6.14 -2.36
CA HIS A 56 1.44 -6.08 -1.43
C HIS A 56 1.30 -4.69 -0.79
N PHE A 57 2.41 -4.09 -0.39
CA PHE A 57 2.40 -2.73 0.16
C PHE A 57 1.98 -1.68 -0.88
N ALA A 58 2.43 -1.83 -2.12
CA ALA A 58 2.07 -0.91 -3.18
C ALA A 58 0.57 -1.02 -3.55
N GLU A 59 0.02 -2.24 -3.54
CA GLU A 59 -1.42 -2.49 -3.68
C GLU A 59 -2.23 -1.91 -2.50
N SER A 60 -1.73 -1.98 -1.26
CA SER A 60 -2.42 -1.39 -0.11
C SER A 60 -2.50 0.13 -0.23
N MET A 61 -1.41 0.78 -0.64
CA MET A 61 -1.39 2.22 -0.87
C MET A 61 -2.39 2.64 -1.95
N SER A 62 -2.50 1.88 -3.05
CA SER A 62 -3.49 2.15 -4.11
C SER A 62 -4.90 2.07 -3.54
N ALA A 63 -5.22 1.00 -2.83
CA ALA A 63 -6.55 0.79 -2.27
C ALA A 63 -6.95 1.88 -1.25
N LEU A 64 -6.00 2.41 -0.46
CA LEU A 64 -6.27 3.51 0.47
C LEU A 64 -6.43 4.86 -0.24
N CYS A 65 -5.63 5.14 -1.26
CA CYS A 65 -5.82 6.34 -2.08
C CYS A 65 -7.20 6.31 -2.76
N ASP A 66 -7.59 5.17 -3.34
CA ASP A 66 -8.91 5.00 -3.95
C ASP A 66 -10.05 5.18 -2.93
N ALA A 67 -9.86 4.69 -1.69
CA ALA A 67 -10.83 4.86 -0.62
C ALA A 67 -11.03 6.33 -0.20
N ILE A 68 -9.97 7.13 -0.22
CA ILE A 68 -10.04 8.57 0.11
C ILE A 68 -10.59 9.37 -1.07
N ASP A 69 -10.02 9.18 -2.27
CA ASP A 69 -10.26 10.03 -3.44
C ASP A 69 -11.58 9.71 -4.17
N GLY A 70 -12.15 8.52 -3.95
CA GLY A 70 -13.38 8.07 -4.61
C GLY A 70 -13.27 7.93 -6.15
N ARG A 71 -12.08 8.17 -6.71
CA ARG A 71 -11.77 8.06 -8.15
C ARG A 71 -10.55 7.17 -8.32
N ASN A 72 -10.77 6.06 -9.02
CA ASN A 72 -9.82 5.02 -9.40
C ASN A 72 -8.51 5.63 -9.94
N SER A 73 -7.53 5.84 -9.06
CA SER A 73 -6.28 6.53 -9.37
C SER A 73 -5.22 5.48 -9.66
N ALA A 74 -4.82 5.37 -10.94
CA ALA A 74 -3.82 4.40 -11.35
C ALA A 74 -2.51 4.55 -10.53
N PRO A 75 -1.92 3.44 -10.03
CA PRO A 75 -0.89 3.54 -9.00
C PRO A 75 0.41 4.18 -9.51
N ARG A 76 0.86 5.28 -8.88
CA ARG A 76 2.11 5.98 -9.23
C ARG A 76 3.36 5.12 -9.02
N TRP A 77 3.33 4.14 -8.12
CA TRP A 77 4.44 3.20 -7.91
C TRP A 77 4.71 2.32 -9.13
N LYS A 78 3.72 2.03 -9.99
CA LYS A 78 3.97 1.36 -11.29
C LYS A 78 4.94 2.16 -12.16
N ARG A 79 4.90 3.50 -12.10
CA ARG A 79 5.86 4.36 -12.82
C ARG A 79 7.25 4.36 -12.18
N ILE A 80 7.33 4.22 -10.85
CA ILE A 80 8.59 4.24 -10.11
C ILE A 80 9.28 2.87 -10.22
N LEU A 81 8.56 1.77 -9.98
CA LEU A 81 9.07 0.40 -10.19
C LEU A 81 9.54 0.18 -11.62
N ARG A 82 8.86 0.73 -12.64
CA ARG A 82 9.32 0.65 -14.03
C ARG A 82 10.72 1.25 -14.21
N ARG A 83 11.01 2.39 -13.58
CA ARG A 83 12.34 3.03 -13.60
C ARG A 83 13.40 2.27 -12.79
N VAL A 84 13.00 1.60 -11.71
CA VAL A 84 13.92 0.86 -10.83
C VAL A 84 14.25 -0.51 -11.43
N ALA A 85 13.28 -1.21 -12.01
CA ALA A 85 13.47 -2.49 -12.69
C ALA A 85 14.37 -2.37 -13.94
N GLU A 86 14.32 -1.23 -14.65
CA GLU A 86 15.22 -0.92 -15.77
C GLU A 86 16.70 -0.80 -15.36
N ARG A 87 17.02 -0.58 -14.07
CA ARG A 87 18.41 -0.49 -13.57
C ARG A 87 19.05 -1.82 -13.20
N ARG A 88 18.28 -2.91 -13.04
CA ARG A 88 18.80 -4.25 -12.69
C ARG A 88 19.15 -5.14 -13.90
N ARG A 89 19.05 -4.64 -15.13
CA ARG A 89 19.45 -5.35 -16.37
C ARG A 89 20.73 -4.77 -17.03
N ARG A 90 21.62 -4.16 -16.25
CA ARG A 90 22.97 -3.76 -16.67
C ARG A 90 24.00 -4.30 -15.71
#